data_AF-A0A8W8HXV8-F1
#
_entry.id   AF-A0A8W8HXV8-F1
#
_cell.length_a   1.000
_cell.length_b   1.000
_cell.length_c   1.000
_cell.angle_alpha   90.00
_cell.angle_beta   90.00
_cell.angle_gamma   90.00
#
_symmetry.space_group_name_H-M   'P 1'
#
loop_
_entity.id
_entity.type
_entity.pdbx_description
1 polymer ?
#
loop_
_entity_poly.entity_id
_entity_poly.type
_entity_poly.pdbx_seq_one_letter_code
_entity_poly.pdbx_strand_id
1 'polypeptide(L)'
;INLHHINSTKWRVYDFTEFEWQDITTWSSNNLIVMKVKTSGEVMDAAFYNESLVLQFHMFDHSDRSKELPHLLYDADSTQFDFTLQDIDTGNYSSARWGLETVLLGSDKKTTGMHIETKKSIDDEYTPGVFEMSNWLTRPGNEANGGYLQWKPVCYLKPGRARSVATKVDYTNLASTSDVNVDTFLQSSIMYSYFPDIMSVSRSATNFTFGLESDGGFTKTNFTSWTAQLGFGAPPEDKVSSLVVGVISAGLGLPVILIMFGGLFVIIKKKTSKEGYTDLDTDRSNIQ
;
A
#
# COMPACT_ATOMS: atom_id res chain seq x y z
N ILE A 1 -22.00 -14.62 -10.43
CA ILE A 1 -22.19 -13.80 -11.64
C ILE A 1 -23.12 -14.54 -12.60
N ASN A 2 -24.26 -13.95 -12.98
CA ASN A 2 -24.91 -14.31 -14.26
C ASN A 2 -23.79 -14.29 -15.28
N LEU A 3 -23.49 -15.40 -15.96
CA LEU A 3 -22.56 -15.47 -17.09
C LEU A 3 -22.78 -14.22 -17.94
N HIS A 4 -21.99 -13.18 -17.67
CA HIS A 4 -21.95 -12.05 -18.55
C HIS A 4 -21.42 -12.69 -19.81
N HIS A 5 -22.20 -12.64 -20.89
CA HIS A 5 -21.64 -12.85 -22.21
C HIS A 5 -20.53 -11.81 -22.35
N ILE A 6 -19.32 -12.22 -21.98
CA ILE A 6 -18.11 -11.44 -22.11
C ILE A 6 -17.92 -11.30 -23.61
N ASN A 7 -18.25 -10.13 -24.12
CA ASN A 7 -17.93 -9.77 -25.48
C ASN A 7 -16.38 -9.73 -25.56
N SER A 8 -15.79 -10.78 -26.12
CA SER A 8 -14.45 -11.31 -25.82
C SER A 8 -13.30 -10.58 -26.52
N THR A 9 -13.28 -9.25 -26.56
CA THR A 9 -12.27 -8.50 -27.33
C THR A 9 -11.46 -7.45 -26.56
N LYS A 10 -11.70 -7.26 -25.25
CA LYS A 10 -11.08 -6.14 -24.49
C LYS A 10 -10.22 -6.52 -23.28
N TRP A 11 -10.16 -7.80 -22.92
CA TRP A 11 -9.34 -8.25 -21.80
C TRP A 11 -8.90 -9.69 -22.03
N ARG A 12 -7.72 -10.02 -21.52
CA ARG A 12 -7.11 -11.34 -21.58
C ARG A 12 -6.63 -11.69 -20.19
N VAL A 13 -6.93 -12.91 -19.75
CA VAL A 13 -6.49 -13.45 -18.47
C VAL A 13 -5.37 -14.45 -18.75
N TYR A 14 -4.32 -14.38 -17.96
CA TYR A 14 -3.21 -15.32 -18.00
C TYR A 14 -3.21 -16.06 -16.67
N ASP A 15 -3.43 -17.37 -16.71
CA ASP A 15 -3.46 -18.22 -15.52
C ASP A 15 -2.02 -18.62 -15.14
N PHE A 16 -1.59 -18.27 -13.92
CA PHE A 16 -0.24 -18.56 -13.44
C PHE A 16 0.05 -20.06 -13.32
N THR A 17 -0.97 -20.92 -13.31
CA THR A 17 -0.79 -22.39 -13.32
C THR A 17 -0.29 -22.92 -14.66
N GLU A 18 -0.41 -22.13 -15.73
CA GLU A 18 0.08 -22.46 -17.07
C GLU A 18 1.54 -21.98 -17.30
N PHE A 19 2.11 -21.26 -16.33
CA PHE A 19 3.46 -20.69 -16.45
C PHE A 19 4.52 -21.73 -16.07
N GLU A 20 5.55 -21.84 -16.91
CA GLU A 20 6.80 -22.50 -16.54
C GLU A 20 7.72 -21.51 -15.83
N TRP A 21 8.32 -21.95 -14.74
CA TRP A 21 9.25 -21.13 -13.94
C TRP A 21 10.68 -21.60 -14.15
N GLN A 22 11.62 -20.66 -14.16
CA GLN A 22 13.04 -20.97 -14.16
C GLN A 22 13.47 -21.54 -12.80
N ASP A 23 14.65 -22.18 -12.76
CA ASP A 23 15.19 -22.75 -11.52
C ASP A 23 15.49 -21.65 -10.49
N ILE A 24 14.68 -21.63 -9.43
CA ILE A 24 14.73 -20.63 -8.35
C ILE A 24 16.10 -20.59 -7.64
N THR A 25 16.86 -21.69 -7.64
CA THR A 25 18.14 -21.79 -6.93
C THR A 25 19.23 -20.93 -7.54
N THR A 26 19.05 -20.49 -8.79
CA THR A 26 20.02 -19.70 -9.55
C THR A 26 20.18 -18.28 -8.99
N TRP A 27 19.10 -17.65 -8.53
CA TRP A 27 19.09 -16.23 -8.10
C TRP A 27 18.63 -16.03 -6.67
N SER A 28 18.13 -17.08 -6.02
CA SER A 28 17.67 -17.00 -4.63
C SER A 28 18.85 -17.08 -3.66
N SER A 29 18.69 -16.43 -2.52
CA SER A 29 19.59 -16.48 -1.36
C SER A 29 18.80 -16.84 -0.11
N ASN A 30 19.46 -16.85 1.05
CA ASN A 30 18.82 -17.17 2.33
C ASN A 30 17.66 -16.23 2.69
N ASN A 31 17.66 -14.99 2.20
CA ASN A 31 16.69 -13.96 2.54
C ASN A 31 15.98 -13.37 1.31
N LEU A 32 16.13 -14.00 0.15
CA LEU A 32 15.51 -13.59 -1.10
C LEU A 32 15.16 -14.82 -1.92
N ILE A 33 13.88 -15.01 -2.21
CA ILE A 33 13.42 -15.97 -3.21
C ILE A 33 13.05 -15.22 -4.48
N VAL A 34 13.59 -15.66 -5.62
CA VAL A 34 13.29 -15.07 -6.94
C VAL A 34 12.68 -16.12 -7.84
N MET A 35 11.46 -15.86 -8.31
CA MET A 35 10.79 -16.66 -9.32
C MET A 35 10.70 -15.85 -10.61
N LYS A 36 11.23 -16.42 -11.70
CA LYS A 36 11.18 -15.81 -13.03
C LYS A 36 10.46 -16.74 -13.98
N VAL A 37 9.53 -16.20 -14.76
CA VAL A 37 8.91 -16.96 -15.84
C VAL A 37 9.99 -17.37 -16.86
N LYS A 38 9.90 -18.61 -17.32
CA LYS A 38 10.64 -19.12 -18.46
C LYS A 38 9.81 -18.86 -19.71
N THR A 39 10.44 -18.55 -20.84
CA THR A 39 9.77 -18.43 -22.14
C THR A 39 8.83 -19.62 -22.31
N SER A 40 7.52 -19.36 -22.43
CA SER A 40 6.55 -20.45 -22.59
C SER A 40 6.77 -21.09 -23.96
N GLY A 41 7.26 -22.33 -23.95
CA GLY A 41 7.67 -23.02 -25.17
C GLY A 41 6.48 -23.57 -25.98
N GLU A 42 5.34 -23.86 -25.35
CA GLU A 42 4.22 -24.54 -26.03
C GLU A 42 2.81 -24.22 -25.49
N VAL A 43 2.64 -23.23 -24.59
CA VAL A 43 1.31 -22.86 -24.07
C VAL A 43 1.05 -21.36 -24.24
N MET A 44 0.00 -21.07 -25.02
CA MET A 44 -0.78 -19.83 -25.20
C MET A 44 -0.01 -18.50 -25.28
N ASP A 45 0.05 -17.96 -26.50
CA ASP A 45 0.36 -16.56 -26.84
C ASP A 45 1.77 -16.09 -26.43
N ALA A 46 2.60 -15.76 -27.44
CA ALA A 46 3.98 -15.31 -27.34
C ALA A 46 4.21 -13.96 -26.61
N ALA A 47 3.32 -13.59 -25.69
CA ALA A 47 3.37 -12.37 -24.90
C ALA A 47 4.49 -12.39 -23.86
N PHE A 48 4.67 -13.52 -23.15
CA PHE A 48 5.61 -13.62 -22.02
C PHE A 48 6.91 -14.31 -22.43
N TYR A 49 8.00 -13.53 -22.49
CA TYR A 49 9.36 -14.04 -22.69
C TYR A 49 10.05 -14.36 -21.36
N ASN A 50 11.24 -14.94 -21.41
CA ASN A 50 12.11 -15.10 -20.23
C ASN A 50 12.16 -13.81 -19.39
N GLU A 51 11.89 -13.96 -18.10
CA GLU A 51 11.95 -12.86 -17.11
C GLU A 51 10.92 -11.74 -17.32
N SER A 52 9.92 -11.93 -18.19
CA SER A 52 8.87 -10.93 -18.41
C SER A 52 7.90 -10.80 -17.23
N LEU A 53 7.80 -11.83 -16.41
CA LEU A 53 7.18 -11.84 -15.09
C LEU A 53 8.22 -12.28 -14.07
N VAL A 54 8.47 -11.43 -13.08
CA VAL A 54 9.37 -11.69 -11.96
C VAL A 54 8.66 -11.45 -10.65
N LEU A 55 8.70 -12.45 -9.77
CA LEU A 55 8.23 -12.40 -8.40
C LEU A 55 9.43 -12.49 -7.47
N GLN A 56 9.57 -11.55 -6.55
CA GLN A 56 10.62 -11.59 -5.54
C GLN A 56 10.00 -11.55 -4.14
N PHE A 57 10.51 -12.38 -3.25
CA PHE A 57 10.10 -12.45 -1.86
C PHE A 57 11.32 -12.18 -0.99
N HIS A 58 11.27 -11.11 -0.22
CA HIS A 58 12.33 -10.67 0.69
C HIS A 58 11.92 -11.01 2.12
N MET A 59 12.78 -11.75 2.81
CA MET A 59 12.58 -12.13 4.21
C MET A 59 13.52 -11.34 5.11
N PHE A 60 13.07 -11.06 6.33
CA PHE A 60 13.80 -10.22 7.29
C PHE A 60 13.88 -10.90 8.65
N ASP A 61 14.92 -10.60 9.42
CA ASP A 61 15.16 -11.10 10.78
C ASP A 61 15.21 -9.97 11.84
N HIS A 62 14.91 -8.74 11.42
CA HIS A 62 14.94 -7.54 12.24
C HIS A 62 13.95 -6.51 11.68
N SER A 63 13.70 -5.45 12.47
CA SER A 63 12.89 -4.32 12.05
C SER A 63 13.74 -3.24 11.40
N ASP A 64 13.38 -2.83 10.18
CA ASP A 64 13.99 -1.71 9.47
C ASP A 64 13.06 -1.28 8.31
N ARG A 65 13.60 -0.57 7.33
CA ARG A 65 12.90 -0.06 6.15
C ARG A 65 13.56 -0.52 4.87
N SER A 66 12.75 -0.82 3.86
CA SER A 66 13.24 -1.17 2.54
C SER A 66 14.03 -0.03 1.89
N LYS A 67 15.19 -0.36 1.33
CA LYS A 67 16.05 0.62 0.63
C LYS A 67 15.47 1.07 -0.70
N GLU A 68 14.67 0.23 -1.34
CA GLU A 68 13.99 0.57 -2.57
C GLU A 68 12.62 1.18 -2.27
N LEU A 69 12.20 2.13 -3.12
CA LEU A 69 10.86 2.68 -3.05
C LEU A 69 9.82 1.55 -3.23
N PRO A 70 8.69 1.55 -2.49
CA PRO A 70 8.15 2.65 -1.68
C PRO A 70 8.64 2.65 -0.22
N HIS A 71 9.80 2.07 0.07
CA HIS A 71 10.42 2.05 1.39
C HIS A 71 9.48 1.55 2.49
N LEU A 72 8.81 0.41 2.29
CA LEU A 72 7.93 -0.17 3.33
C LEU A 72 8.74 -0.51 4.59
N LEU A 73 8.12 -0.32 5.76
CA LEU A 73 8.65 -0.82 7.03
C LEU A 73 8.41 -2.31 7.11
N TYR A 74 9.42 -3.04 7.54
CA TYR A 74 9.33 -4.48 7.77
C TYR A 74 9.85 -4.83 9.17
N ASP A 75 9.45 -6.00 9.64
CA ASP A 75 10.02 -6.68 10.80
C ASP A 75 10.24 -8.17 10.50
N ALA A 76 10.58 -8.96 11.53
CA ALA A 76 10.86 -10.38 11.38
C ALA A 76 9.62 -11.23 11.00
N ASP A 77 8.41 -10.69 11.18
CA ASP A 77 7.16 -11.34 10.81
C ASP A 77 6.66 -10.88 9.42
N SER A 78 7.42 -10.00 8.75
CA SER A 78 7.18 -9.51 7.40
C SER A 78 7.91 -10.33 6.33
N THR A 79 7.23 -10.54 5.22
CA THR A 79 7.84 -10.88 3.93
C THR A 79 7.40 -9.84 2.92
N GLN A 80 8.35 -9.08 2.36
CA GLN A 80 8.05 -8.14 1.30
C GLN A 80 8.03 -8.88 -0.04
N PHE A 81 7.05 -8.55 -0.86
CA PHE A 81 6.84 -9.13 -2.18
C PHE A 81 6.90 -8.05 -3.26
N ASP A 82 7.71 -8.30 -4.28
CA ASP A 82 7.81 -7.47 -5.47
C ASP A 82 7.28 -8.22 -6.70
N PHE A 83 6.30 -7.61 -7.36
CA PHE A 83 5.70 -8.06 -8.60
C PHE A 83 6.20 -7.18 -9.74
N THR A 84 6.88 -7.77 -10.73
CA THR A 84 7.41 -7.04 -11.88
C THR A 84 6.93 -7.67 -13.18
N LEU A 85 6.40 -6.83 -14.05
CA LEU A 85 6.13 -7.12 -15.45
C LEU A 85 7.06 -6.30 -16.32
N GLN A 86 7.72 -6.93 -17.28
CA GLN A 86 8.63 -6.25 -18.19
C GLN A 86 8.67 -6.96 -19.54
N ASP A 87 8.97 -6.20 -20.60
CA ASP A 87 9.26 -6.77 -21.92
C ASP A 87 8.17 -7.71 -22.47
N ILE A 88 6.89 -7.45 -22.16
CA ILE A 88 5.76 -8.29 -22.60
C ILE A 88 5.26 -7.80 -23.96
N ASP A 89 5.04 -8.72 -24.90
CA ASP A 89 4.36 -8.39 -26.16
C ASP A 89 2.85 -8.20 -25.93
N THR A 90 2.40 -6.96 -26.03
CA THR A 90 1.00 -6.57 -25.90
C THR A 90 0.22 -6.71 -27.21
N GLY A 91 0.80 -7.30 -28.26
CA GLY A 91 0.19 -7.44 -29.58
C GLY A 91 -0.30 -6.09 -30.12
N ASN A 92 -1.57 -6.06 -30.56
CA ASN A 92 -2.19 -4.87 -31.14
C ASN A 92 -2.76 -3.86 -30.11
N TYR A 93 -2.61 -4.11 -28.81
CA TYR A 93 -3.11 -3.20 -27.80
C TYR A 93 -2.17 -2.01 -27.64
N SER A 94 -2.55 -0.83 -28.14
CA SER A 94 -1.73 0.38 -28.08
C SER A 94 -1.61 0.99 -26.68
N SER A 95 -2.52 0.67 -25.76
CA SER A 95 -2.56 1.19 -24.38
C SER A 95 -2.98 0.12 -23.36
N ALA A 96 -2.39 -1.08 -23.47
CA ALA A 96 -2.65 -2.18 -22.54
C ALA A 96 -2.42 -1.77 -21.08
N ARG A 97 -3.25 -2.28 -20.17
CA ARG A 97 -3.05 -2.18 -18.72
C ARG A 97 -3.07 -3.57 -18.12
N TRP A 98 -2.33 -3.73 -17.04
CA TRP A 98 -2.21 -5.00 -16.33
C TRP A 98 -2.89 -4.91 -14.97
N GLY A 99 -3.34 -6.06 -14.51
CA GLY A 99 -3.83 -6.26 -13.16
C GLY A 99 -3.42 -7.62 -12.64
N LEU A 100 -3.53 -7.78 -11.33
CA LEU A 100 -3.22 -9.00 -10.60
C LEU A 100 -4.44 -9.37 -9.77
N GLU A 101 -5.07 -10.50 -10.09
CA GLU A 101 -6.08 -11.11 -9.24
C GLU A 101 -5.39 -11.76 -8.04
N THR A 102 -5.85 -11.42 -6.83
CA THR A 102 -5.24 -11.88 -5.58
C THR A 102 -6.33 -12.42 -4.66
N VAL A 103 -6.08 -13.62 -4.14
CA VAL A 103 -6.93 -14.27 -3.13
C VAL A 103 -6.15 -14.37 -1.83
N LEU A 104 -6.69 -13.83 -0.74
CA LEU A 104 -6.13 -13.98 0.58
C LEU A 104 -6.95 -14.98 1.39
N LEU A 105 -6.28 -15.85 2.13
CA LEU A 105 -6.87 -16.86 2.99
C LEU A 105 -6.58 -16.56 4.47
N GLY A 106 -7.56 -16.83 5.32
CA GLY A 106 -7.45 -16.72 6.77
C GLY A 106 -7.84 -18.05 7.40
N SER A 107 -7.14 -18.46 8.45
CA SER A 107 -7.33 -19.77 9.09
C SER A 107 -8.64 -19.93 9.86
N ASP A 108 -9.42 -18.86 10.00
CA ASP A 108 -10.74 -18.90 10.62
C ASP A 108 -11.77 -19.62 9.76
N LYS A 109 -12.84 -20.06 10.40
CA LYS A 109 -14.08 -20.40 9.69
C LYS A 109 -14.61 -19.16 8.97
N LYS A 110 -15.36 -19.38 7.88
CA LYS A 110 -15.99 -18.40 6.97
C LYS A 110 -16.76 -17.19 7.61
N THR A 111 -16.84 -17.11 8.93
CA THR A 111 -17.56 -16.08 9.69
C THR A 111 -16.74 -14.82 10.00
N THR A 112 -15.42 -14.77 9.74
CA THR A 112 -14.62 -13.56 9.98
C THR A 112 -14.48 -12.72 8.71
N GLY A 113 -15.09 -11.53 8.74
CA GLY A 113 -15.13 -10.60 7.62
C GLY A 113 -13.78 -9.93 7.41
N MET A 114 -12.94 -10.52 6.55
CA MET A 114 -11.72 -9.86 6.06
C MET A 114 -12.04 -8.45 5.60
N HIS A 115 -11.12 -7.53 5.84
CA HIS A 115 -11.35 -6.11 5.55
C HIS A 115 -10.08 -5.45 5.03
N ILE A 116 -10.23 -4.51 4.10
CA ILE A 116 -9.17 -3.60 3.70
C ILE A 116 -9.37 -2.30 4.47
N GLU A 117 -8.45 -1.99 5.37
CA GLU A 117 -8.38 -0.71 6.05
C GLU A 117 -7.34 0.19 5.35
N THR A 118 -7.69 1.43 5.05
CA THR A 118 -6.73 2.42 4.53
C THR A 118 -6.47 3.49 5.57
N LYS A 119 -5.21 3.58 6.03
CA LYS A 119 -4.72 4.60 6.94
C LYS A 119 -4.13 5.75 6.13
N LYS A 120 -4.54 6.98 6.45
CA LYS A 120 -4.01 8.20 5.83
C LYS A 120 -2.96 8.84 6.75
N SER A 121 -1.89 9.32 6.15
CA SER A 121 -0.82 10.06 6.79
C SER A 121 -0.75 11.47 6.20
N ILE A 122 -0.25 12.42 6.98
CA ILE A 122 0.10 13.77 6.50
C ILE A 122 1.52 13.84 5.95
N ASP A 123 2.26 12.74 6.06
CA ASP A 123 3.67 12.65 5.75
C ASP A 123 3.92 11.67 4.61
N ASP A 124 4.76 12.09 3.67
CA ASP A 124 5.20 11.35 2.49
C ASP A 124 6.74 11.20 2.44
N GLU A 125 7.44 11.44 3.55
CA GLU A 125 8.92 11.42 3.65
C GLU A 125 9.54 10.20 2.95
N TYR A 126 8.98 9.01 3.19
CA TYR A 126 9.48 7.74 2.64
C TYR A 126 8.85 7.36 1.30
N THR A 127 7.80 8.03 0.85
CA THR A 127 7.17 7.73 -0.44
C THR A 127 6.56 9.00 -1.01
N PRO A 128 7.36 9.85 -1.67
CA PRO A 128 6.92 11.18 -2.07
C PRO A 128 5.64 11.17 -2.90
N GLY A 129 4.65 11.96 -2.48
CA GLY A 129 3.33 12.06 -3.11
C GLY A 129 2.31 10.99 -2.70
N VAL A 130 2.66 10.08 -1.80
CA VAL A 130 1.77 9.00 -1.34
C VAL A 130 1.50 9.15 0.16
N PHE A 131 0.24 9.48 0.48
CA PHE A 131 -0.22 9.84 1.82
C PHE A 131 -1.12 8.77 2.44
N GLU A 132 -1.11 7.56 1.92
CA GLU A 132 -1.95 6.48 2.44
C GLU A 132 -1.28 5.11 2.33
N MET A 133 -1.67 4.23 3.22
CA MET A 133 -1.23 2.84 3.29
C MET A 133 -2.46 1.97 3.54
N SER A 134 -2.62 0.90 2.76
CA SER A 134 -3.74 -0.01 2.86
C SER A 134 -3.30 -1.34 3.44
N ASN A 135 -4.13 -1.91 4.32
CA ASN A 135 -3.91 -3.18 5.00
C ASN A 135 -5.13 -4.06 4.77
N TRP A 136 -4.96 -5.17 4.05
CA TRP A 136 -5.94 -6.24 3.98
C TRP A 136 -5.72 -7.20 5.15
N LEU A 137 -6.60 -7.10 6.13
CA LEU A 137 -6.54 -7.85 7.38
C LEU A 137 -7.41 -9.09 7.29
N THR A 138 -6.83 -10.25 7.65
CA THR A 138 -7.59 -11.51 7.76
C THR A 138 -8.45 -11.56 9.03
N ARG A 139 -7.99 -10.91 10.11
CA ARG A 139 -8.69 -10.79 11.40
C ARG A 139 -8.68 -9.33 11.90
N PRO A 140 -9.51 -8.43 11.35
CA PRO A 140 -9.52 -7.03 11.76
C PRO A 140 -9.83 -6.81 13.25
N GLY A 141 -10.58 -7.71 13.90
CA GLY A 141 -10.87 -7.62 15.34
C GLY A 141 -9.75 -8.13 16.27
N ASN A 142 -8.70 -8.73 15.74
CA ASN A 142 -7.57 -9.28 16.51
C ASN A 142 -6.34 -9.44 15.60
N GLU A 143 -5.76 -8.31 15.19
CA GLU A 143 -4.63 -8.26 14.24
C GLU A 143 -3.43 -9.07 14.75
N ALA A 144 -3.14 -9.02 16.05
CA ALA A 144 -2.04 -9.77 16.66
C ALA A 144 -2.10 -11.29 16.42
N ASN A 145 -3.28 -11.84 16.10
CA ASN A 145 -3.47 -13.26 15.81
C ASN A 145 -3.93 -13.51 14.37
N GLY A 146 -3.84 -12.52 13.48
CA GLY A 146 -4.20 -12.63 12.07
C GLY A 146 -2.96 -12.48 11.18
N GLY A 147 -3.16 -12.68 9.88
CA GLY A 147 -2.25 -12.21 8.84
C GLY A 147 -2.75 -10.94 8.16
N TYR A 148 -1.83 -10.24 7.49
CA TYR A 148 -2.10 -9.05 6.70
C TYR A 148 -1.41 -9.09 5.33
N LEU A 149 -1.98 -8.34 4.37
CA LEU A 149 -1.30 -7.88 3.16
C LEU A 149 -1.34 -6.34 3.15
N GLN A 150 -0.19 -5.69 3.19
CA GLN A 150 -0.02 -4.25 3.26
C GLN A 150 0.61 -3.71 1.97
N TRP A 151 0.14 -2.57 1.49
CA TRP A 151 0.76 -1.86 0.36
C TRP A 151 0.54 -0.36 0.44
N LYS A 152 1.38 0.39 -0.28
CA LYS A 152 1.08 1.77 -0.68
C LYS A 152 0.47 1.74 -2.09
N PRO A 153 -0.47 2.63 -2.44
CA PRO A 153 -1.17 2.64 -3.74
C PRO A 153 -0.30 3.21 -4.86
N VAL A 154 0.92 2.70 -5.00
CA VAL A 154 1.94 3.19 -5.94
C VAL A 154 2.68 2.05 -6.60
N CYS A 155 2.89 2.15 -7.91
CA CYS A 155 3.77 1.30 -8.69
C CYS A 155 4.72 2.15 -9.54
N TYR A 156 5.72 1.53 -10.13
CA TYR A 156 6.79 2.23 -10.85
C TYR A 156 6.91 1.71 -12.28
N LEU A 157 6.98 2.64 -13.22
CA LEU A 157 7.01 2.36 -14.66
C LEU A 157 8.43 2.17 -15.23
N LYS A 158 9.47 2.18 -14.37
CA LYS A 158 10.86 1.88 -14.73
C LYS A 158 11.57 1.14 -13.60
N PRO A 159 12.65 0.36 -13.88
CA PRO A 159 13.43 -0.34 -12.86
C PRO A 159 14.03 0.59 -11.79
N GLY A 160 14.55 1.75 -12.22
CA GLY A 160 15.04 2.80 -11.31
C GLY A 160 13.85 3.52 -10.67
N ARG A 161 13.31 2.96 -9.59
CA ARG A 161 12.13 3.48 -8.90
C ARG A 161 12.40 4.89 -8.40
N ALA A 162 11.59 5.84 -8.84
CA ALA A 162 11.69 7.24 -8.46
C ALA A 162 10.32 7.92 -8.56
N ARG A 163 10.16 9.07 -7.90
CA ARG A 163 8.92 9.86 -7.96
C ARG A 163 8.49 10.20 -9.39
N SER A 164 9.45 10.47 -10.29
CA SER A 164 9.17 10.85 -11.69
C SER A 164 8.60 9.73 -12.55
N VAL A 165 8.68 8.48 -12.08
CA VAL A 165 8.19 7.29 -12.78
C VAL A 165 7.18 6.51 -11.95
N ALA A 166 6.73 7.09 -10.83
CA ALA A 166 5.71 6.54 -9.96
C ALA A 166 4.31 6.82 -10.55
N THR A 167 3.41 5.86 -10.42
CA THR A 167 2.00 6.00 -10.77
C THR A 167 1.12 5.21 -9.78
N LYS A 168 -0.19 5.29 -9.95
CA LYS A 168 -1.17 4.75 -9.00
C LYS A 168 -1.37 3.24 -9.17
N VAL A 169 -1.54 2.55 -8.04
CA VAL A 169 -2.17 1.22 -7.98
C VAL A 169 -3.60 1.40 -7.48
N ASP A 170 -4.56 0.82 -8.19
CA ASP A 170 -5.96 0.77 -7.73
C ASP A 170 -6.38 -0.67 -7.43
N TYR A 171 -7.43 -0.85 -6.64
CA TYR A 171 -7.94 -2.17 -6.29
C TYR A 171 -9.47 -2.22 -6.25
N THR A 172 -10.05 -3.38 -6.50
CA THR A 172 -11.51 -3.57 -6.42
C THR A 172 -11.96 -3.84 -4.98
N ASN A 173 -13.24 -3.62 -4.69
CA ASN A 173 -13.81 -4.08 -3.42
C ASN A 173 -13.58 -5.59 -3.22
N LEU A 174 -13.41 -6.00 -1.96
CA LEU A 174 -13.30 -7.41 -1.62
C LEU A 174 -14.54 -8.18 -2.08
N ALA A 175 -14.32 -9.17 -2.93
CA ALA A 175 -15.36 -10.09 -3.38
C ALA A 175 -15.33 -11.37 -2.54
N SER A 176 -16.52 -11.91 -2.24
CA SER A 176 -16.61 -13.27 -1.72
C SER A 176 -16.16 -14.23 -2.81
N THR A 177 -15.29 -15.18 -2.45
CA THR A 177 -14.82 -16.22 -3.37
C THR A 177 -15.95 -17.12 -3.91
N SER A 178 -17.11 -17.18 -3.24
CA SER A 178 -18.32 -17.83 -3.78
C SER A 178 -18.81 -17.20 -5.08
N ASP A 179 -18.50 -15.92 -5.29
CA ASP A 179 -19.06 -15.12 -6.38
C ASP A 179 -18.17 -15.15 -7.63
N VAL A 180 -16.92 -15.59 -7.46
CA VAL A 180 -15.81 -15.49 -8.44
C VAL A 180 -15.35 -16.87 -8.96
N ASN A 181 -15.87 -17.98 -8.43
CA ASN A 181 -15.52 -19.36 -8.84
C ASN A 181 -14.00 -19.63 -8.90
N VAL A 182 -13.30 -19.23 -7.84
CA VAL A 182 -11.84 -19.47 -7.70
C VAL A 182 -11.52 -20.88 -7.17
N ASP A 183 -12.52 -21.76 -7.03
CA ASP A 183 -12.38 -23.04 -6.35
C ASP A 183 -11.40 -23.98 -7.07
N THR A 184 -11.43 -24.03 -8.40
CA THR A 184 -10.49 -24.84 -9.19
C THR A 184 -9.05 -24.36 -9.00
N PHE A 185 -8.82 -23.05 -9.05
CA PHE A 185 -7.50 -22.44 -8.82
C PHE A 185 -7.00 -22.71 -7.39
N LEU A 186 -7.88 -22.59 -6.39
CA LEU A 186 -7.51 -22.85 -5.01
C LEU A 186 -7.19 -24.33 -4.77
N GLN A 187 -7.95 -25.25 -5.37
CA GLN A 187 -7.73 -26.71 -5.27
C GLN A 187 -6.44 -27.17 -5.93
N SER A 188 -5.97 -26.49 -6.99
CA SER A 188 -4.67 -26.77 -7.62
C SER A 188 -3.48 -26.07 -6.94
N SER A 189 -3.74 -25.15 -6.01
CA SER A 189 -2.69 -24.41 -5.32
C SER A 189 -2.04 -25.19 -4.17
N ILE A 190 -0.81 -24.79 -3.78
CA ILE A 190 -0.14 -25.31 -2.57
C ILE A 190 -0.97 -25.08 -1.30
N MET A 191 -1.85 -24.07 -1.29
CA MET A 191 -2.71 -23.77 -0.13
C MET A 191 -3.68 -24.91 0.16
N TYR A 192 -4.14 -25.65 -0.86
CA TYR A 192 -5.01 -26.82 -0.65
C TYR A 192 -4.31 -27.93 0.15
N SER A 193 -2.98 -28.05 0.01
CA SER A 193 -2.20 -29.02 0.79
C SER A 193 -2.12 -28.66 2.28
N TYR A 194 -2.12 -27.35 2.59
CA TYR A 194 -2.13 -26.85 3.97
C TYR A 194 -3.54 -26.76 4.58
N PHE A 195 -4.54 -26.46 3.74
CA PHE A 195 -5.94 -26.35 4.13
C PHE A 195 -6.79 -27.30 3.28
N PRO A 196 -6.88 -28.60 3.62
CA PRO A 196 -7.67 -29.57 2.85
C PRO A 196 -9.16 -29.21 2.74
N ASP A 197 -9.67 -28.45 3.73
CA ASP A 197 -11.01 -27.87 3.73
C ASP A 197 -10.97 -26.37 3.40
N ILE A 198 -10.27 -26.02 2.30
CA ILE A 198 -10.10 -24.63 1.81
C ILE A 198 -11.43 -23.91 1.53
N MET A 199 -12.53 -24.66 1.45
CA MET A 199 -13.90 -24.17 1.27
C MET A 199 -14.54 -23.64 2.54
N SER A 200 -14.06 -24.10 3.70
CA SER A 200 -14.59 -23.74 5.01
C SER A 200 -13.78 -22.66 5.72
N VAL A 201 -12.61 -22.31 5.20
CA VAL A 201 -11.78 -21.22 5.73
C VAL A 201 -12.22 -19.85 5.18
N SER A 202 -11.90 -18.78 5.92
CA SER A 202 -12.16 -17.42 5.47
C SER A 202 -11.28 -17.07 4.28
N ARG A 203 -11.86 -16.42 3.28
CA ARG A 203 -11.19 -16.12 2.01
C ARG A 203 -11.92 -15.03 1.25
N SER A 204 -11.16 -14.08 0.71
CA SER A 204 -11.68 -12.99 -0.11
C SER A 204 -10.74 -12.75 -1.29
N ALA A 205 -11.28 -12.18 -2.37
CA ALA A 205 -10.53 -11.87 -3.57
C ALA A 205 -10.59 -10.37 -3.90
N THR A 206 -9.54 -9.84 -4.50
CA THR A 206 -9.51 -8.51 -5.11
C THR A 206 -8.59 -8.49 -6.32
N ASN A 207 -8.81 -7.52 -7.21
CA ASN A 207 -7.96 -7.27 -8.35
C ASN A 207 -7.19 -5.98 -8.13
N PHE A 208 -5.87 -6.06 -8.13
CA PHE A 208 -4.99 -4.90 -8.22
C PHE A 208 -4.82 -4.51 -9.69
N THR A 209 -4.80 -3.21 -9.98
CA THR A 209 -4.59 -2.67 -11.33
C THR A 209 -3.52 -1.61 -11.30
N PHE A 210 -2.69 -1.57 -12.35
CA PHE A 210 -1.47 -0.78 -12.35
C PHE A 210 -1.52 0.34 -13.38
N GLY A 211 -1.29 1.57 -12.92
CA GLY A 211 -1.20 2.77 -13.75
C GLY A 211 -2.53 3.48 -14.01
N LEU A 212 -2.40 4.67 -14.56
CA LEU A 212 -3.50 5.58 -14.91
C LEU A 212 -3.65 5.69 -16.43
N GLU A 213 -4.76 6.27 -16.88
CA GLU A 213 -4.98 6.54 -18.30
C GLU A 213 -3.98 7.53 -18.89
N SER A 214 -3.61 8.54 -18.10
CA SER A 214 -2.61 9.55 -18.47
C SER A 214 -1.22 8.98 -18.74
N ASP A 215 -0.94 7.76 -18.27
CA ASP A 215 0.39 7.17 -18.39
C ASP A 215 0.67 6.71 -19.82
N GLY A 216 -0.37 6.51 -20.63
CA GLY A 216 -0.27 5.95 -21.99
C GLY A 216 -0.27 4.42 -22.02
N GLY A 217 -0.50 3.75 -20.89
CA GLY A 217 -0.50 2.30 -20.75
C GLY A 217 0.90 1.68 -20.66
N PHE A 218 0.92 0.36 -20.48
CA PHE A 218 2.14 -0.43 -20.31
C PHE A 218 3.07 -0.36 -21.52
N THR A 219 2.52 -0.24 -22.72
CA THR A 219 3.27 -0.14 -24.00
C THR A 219 4.27 1.01 -24.07
N LYS A 220 4.07 2.07 -23.28
CA LYS A 220 4.95 3.24 -23.31
C LYS A 220 6.31 2.99 -22.66
N THR A 221 6.35 2.17 -21.62
CA THR A 221 7.58 1.87 -20.87
C THR A 221 7.98 0.40 -20.92
N ASN A 222 7.04 -0.48 -21.28
CA ASN A 222 7.16 -1.92 -21.24
C ASN A 222 7.65 -2.45 -19.88
N PHE A 223 7.24 -1.77 -18.80
CA PHE A 223 7.68 -2.06 -17.45
C PHE A 223 6.68 -1.55 -16.42
N THR A 224 6.38 -2.40 -15.44
CA THR A 224 5.65 -2.08 -14.23
C THR A 224 6.23 -2.89 -13.08
N SER A 225 6.52 -2.25 -11.96
CA SER A 225 6.84 -2.95 -10.70
C SER A 225 5.98 -2.43 -9.56
N TRP A 226 5.51 -3.34 -8.71
CA TRP A 226 4.70 -3.05 -7.54
C TRP A 226 5.22 -3.84 -6.34
N THR A 227 5.15 -3.22 -5.17
CA THR A 227 5.59 -3.82 -3.91
C THR A 227 4.42 -3.90 -2.94
N ALA A 228 4.27 -5.07 -2.34
CA ALA A 228 3.39 -5.30 -1.20
C ALA A 228 4.18 -6.02 -0.10
N GLN A 229 3.59 -6.12 1.08
CA GLN A 229 4.17 -6.81 2.22
C GLN A 229 3.12 -7.70 2.86
N LEU A 230 3.48 -8.94 3.12
CA LEU A 230 2.61 -9.92 3.76
C LEU A 230 3.26 -10.37 5.06
N GLY A 231 2.46 -10.60 6.10
CA GLY A 231 2.99 -10.94 7.40
C GLY A 231 1.95 -11.46 8.37
N PHE A 232 2.42 -11.87 9.54
CA PHE A 232 1.59 -12.28 10.67
C PHE A 232 1.64 -11.23 11.77
N GLY A 233 0.54 -11.06 12.50
CA GLY A 233 0.40 -10.05 13.53
C GLY A 233 -0.08 -8.70 13.00
N ALA A 234 0.25 -7.64 13.73
CA ALA A 234 -0.14 -6.28 13.36
C ALA A 234 0.75 -5.74 12.23
N PRO A 235 0.18 -5.13 11.18
CA PRO A 235 0.97 -4.54 10.10
C PRO A 235 1.86 -3.39 10.62
N PRO A 236 3.13 -3.27 10.18
CA PRO A 236 3.99 -2.15 10.54
C PRO A 236 3.38 -0.80 10.16
N GLU A 237 3.49 0.19 11.05
CA GLU A 237 2.92 1.52 10.85
C GLU A 237 3.99 2.60 10.69
N ASP A 238 3.81 3.44 9.66
CA ASP A 238 4.61 4.65 9.49
C ASP A 238 4.24 5.68 10.57
N LYS A 239 5.25 6.22 11.25
CA LYS A 239 5.11 7.37 12.16
C LYS A 239 5.30 8.65 11.36
N VAL A 240 4.65 9.73 11.79
CA VAL A 240 4.90 11.07 11.23
C VAL A 240 6.34 11.48 11.54
N SER A 241 7.07 11.93 10.53
CA SER A 241 8.46 12.34 10.64
C SER A 241 8.65 13.48 11.60
N SER A 242 9.84 13.50 12.20
CA SER A 242 10.24 14.59 13.09
C SER A 242 10.30 15.93 12.37
N LEU A 243 10.55 15.93 11.06
CA LEU A 243 10.53 17.13 10.22
C LEU A 243 9.12 17.71 10.12
N VAL A 244 8.12 16.89 9.74
CA VAL A 244 6.73 17.34 9.62
C VAL A 244 6.21 17.83 10.97
N VAL A 245 6.48 17.08 12.04
CA VAL A 245 6.14 17.50 13.42
C VAL A 245 6.80 18.84 13.76
N GLY A 246 8.07 19.02 13.41
CA GLY A 246 8.82 20.26 13.65
C GLY A 246 8.24 21.46 12.89
N VAL A 247 7.92 21.30 11.61
CA VAL A 247 7.32 22.35 10.77
C VAL A 247 5.93 22.75 11.29
N ILE A 248 5.09 21.78 11.65
CA ILE A 248 3.77 22.05 12.23
C ILE A 248 3.91 22.75 13.58
N SER A 249 4.83 22.28 14.42
CA SER A 249 5.10 22.86 15.74
C SER A 249 5.60 24.30 15.64
N ALA A 250 6.48 24.61 14.70
CA ALA A 250 6.95 25.97 14.48
C ALA A 250 5.86 26.87 13.87
N GLY A 251 5.15 26.37 12.86
CA GLY A 251 4.12 27.10 12.13
C GLY A 251 2.90 27.45 12.98
N LEU A 252 2.46 26.55 13.87
CA LEU A 252 1.32 26.79 14.77
C LEU A 252 1.75 27.29 16.15
N GLY A 253 2.90 26.85 16.65
CA GLY A 253 3.37 27.20 17.99
C GLY A 253 3.74 28.67 18.11
N LEU A 254 4.42 29.24 17.11
CA LEU A 254 4.82 30.65 17.16
C LEU A 254 3.62 31.60 17.20
N PRO A 255 2.57 31.46 16.36
CA PRO A 255 1.34 32.25 16.49
C PRO A 255 0.67 32.13 17.87
N VAL A 256 0.56 30.92 18.42
CA VAL A 256 -0.06 30.71 19.74
C VAL A 256 0.73 31.41 20.85
N ILE A 257 2.05 31.32 20.81
CA ILE A 257 2.95 32.00 21.74
C ILE A 257 2.76 33.52 21.65
N LEU A 258 2.76 34.08 20.42
CA LEU A 258 2.55 35.52 20.20
C LEU A 258 1.19 36.00 20.71
N ILE A 259 0.13 35.20 20.50
CA ILE A 259 -1.22 35.52 21.00
C ILE A 259 -1.27 35.49 22.53
N MET A 260 -0.65 34.49 23.17
CA MET A 260 -0.60 34.42 24.63
C MET A 260 0.17 35.60 25.23
N PHE A 261 1.41 35.84 24.80
CA PHE A 261 2.22 36.93 25.34
C PHE A 261 1.65 38.30 25.00
N GLY A 262 1.14 38.49 23.78
CA GLY A 262 0.45 39.71 23.38
C GLY A 262 -0.83 39.94 24.19
N GLY A 263 -1.62 38.90 24.42
CA GLY A 263 -2.83 38.96 25.25
C GLY A 263 -2.52 39.29 26.71
N LEU A 264 -1.54 38.61 27.31
CA LEU A 264 -1.02 38.89 28.66
C LEU A 264 -0.55 40.35 28.78
N PHE A 265 0.23 40.82 27.80
CA PHE A 265 0.70 42.21 27.77
C PHE A 265 -0.45 43.22 27.75
N VAL A 266 -1.47 43.00 26.91
CA VAL A 266 -2.65 43.86 26.84
C VAL A 266 -3.44 43.86 28.16
N ILE A 267 -3.62 42.69 28.78
CA ILE A 267 -4.32 42.55 30.07
C ILE A 267 -3.59 43.32 31.17
N ILE A 268 -2.26 43.14 31.27
CA ILE A 268 -1.42 43.84 32.26
C ILE A 268 -1.54 45.35 32.05
N LYS A 269 -1.32 45.83 30.82
CA LYS A 269 -1.39 47.27 30.50
C LYS A 269 -2.76 47.87 30.83
N LYS A 270 -3.85 47.15 30.53
CA LYS A 270 -5.22 47.62 30.83
C LYS A 270 -5.50 47.69 32.33
N LYS A 271 -4.89 46.81 33.14
CA LYS A 271 -5.03 46.82 34.60
C LYS A 271 -4.26 47.99 35.24
N THR A 272 -3.00 48.19 34.85
CA THR A 272 -2.17 49.31 35.35
C THR A 272 -2.74 50.68 34.92
N SER A 273 -3.33 50.77 33.72
CA SER A 273 -3.99 52.00 33.27
C SER A 273 -5.29 52.33 34.02
N LYS A 274 -5.93 51.34 34.68
CA LYS A 274 -7.12 51.58 35.53
C LYS A 274 -6.75 52.05 36.93
N GLU A 275 -5.62 51.59 37.47
CA GLU A 275 -5.08 52.06 38.76
C GLU A 275 -4.69 53.55 38.69
N GLY A 276 -4.12 54.02 37.58
CA GLY A 276 -3.78 55.44 37.40
C GLY A 276 -4.96 56.42 37.32
N TYR A 277 -6.20 55.93 37.15
CA TYR A 277 -7.40 56.78 37.13
C TYR A 277 -8.04 56.93 38.52
N THR A 278 -7.72 56.04 39.46
CA THR A 278 -8.29 56.09 40.82
C THR A 278 -7.57 57.08 41.73
N ASP A 279 -6.33 57.48 41.39
CA ASP A 279 -5.59 58.49 42.16
C ASP A 279 -5.98 59.94 41.82
N LEU A 280 -6.58 60.21 40.65
CA LEU A 280 -6.94 61.58 40.22
C LEU A 280 -8.23 62.12 40.87
N ASP A 281 -9.08 61.26 41.42
CA ASP A 281 -10.29 61.69 42.15
C ASP A 281 -10.00 62.03 43.62
N THR A 282 -8.87 61.57 44.18
CA THR A 282 -8.51 61.83 45.58
C THR A 282 -7.83 63.18 45.80
N ASP A 283 -7.36 63.85 44.74
CA ASP A 283 -6.64 65.13 44.84
C ASP A 283 -7.55 66.37 44.74
N ARG A 284 -8.86 66.18 44.52
CA ARG A 284 -9.86 67.27 44.47
C ARG A 284 -10.57 67.56 45.79
N SER A 285 -10.29 66.83 46.87
CA SER A 285 -10.97 67.02 48.16
C SER A 285 -10.25 67.94 49.16
N ASN A 286 -9.14 68.59 48.80
CA ASN A 286 -8.32 69.39 49.74
C ASN A 286 -8.18 70.89 49.37
N ILE A 287 -9.12 71.46 48.61
CA ILE A 287 -9.18 72.92 48.41
C ILE A 287 -10.48 73.45 49.03
N GLN A 288 -10.41 73.81 50.31
CA GLN A 288 -11.33 74.72 50.99
C GLN A 288 -10.56 75.58 51.99
#